data_AF-A0A919IG96-F1
#
_entry.id   AF-A0A919IG96-F1
#
_cell.length_a   1.000
_cell.length_b   1.000
_cell.length_c   1.000
_cell.angle_alpha   90.00
_cell.angle_beta   90.00
_cell.angle_gamma   90.00
#
_symmetry.space_group_name_H-M   'P 1'
#
loop_
_entity.id
_entity.type
_entity.pdbx_description
1 polymer ?
#
loop_
_entity_poly.entity_id
_entity_poly.type
_entity_poly.pdbx_seq_one_letter_code
_entity_poly.pdbx_strand_id
1 'polypeptide(L)'
;MPIRRRIELSIAETRLRFQQLVRLTGLTGQVTVVVDGGRPIAAIVPAADVLEPAPPPSPPPPPPPRPAAESSAGWLRRIEKVREDVRRQHAGRIHELSQALDEAWRMLDQLHPPGTDRHVDTLRAAHGDLRRTR
;
A
#
# COMPACT_ATOMS: atom_id res chain seq x y z
N MET A 1 -4.71 -25.15 22.08
CA MET A 1 -4.81 -23.69 21.87
C MET A 1 -3.46 -23.19 21.36
N PRO A 2 -3.29 -22.83 20.08
CA PRO A 2 -2.00 -22.34 19.60
C PRO A 2 -1.71 -20.96 20.20
N ILE A 3 -0.49 -20.77 20.68
CA ILE A 3 -0.02 -19.52 21.29
C ILE A 3 0.09 -18.47 20.17
N ARG A 4 -0.97 -17.66 20.01
CA ARG A 4 -0.97 -16.54 19.05
C ARG A 4 0.02 -15.50 19.52
N ARG A 5 1.11 -15.30 18.77
CA ARG A 5 2.08 -14.24 19.08
C ARG A 5 1.42 -12.89 18.81
N ARG A 6 1.39 -12.05 19.83
CA ARG A 6 0.92 -10.67 19.77
C ARG A 6 2.13 -9.76 19.80
N ILE A 7 2.23 -8.86 18.82
CA ILE A 7 3.32 -7.88 18.75
C ILE A 7 2.71 -6.49 18.82
N GLU A 8 3.27 -5.63 19.65
CA GLU A 8 2.86 -4.23 19.75
C GLU A 8 3.84 -3.36 18.96
N LEU A 9 3.30 -2.48 18.13
CA LEU A 9 4.09 -1.59 17.27
C LEU A 9 3.54 -0.18 17.35
N SER A 10 4.42 0.81 17.37
CA SER A 10 3.99 2.20 17.29
C SER A 10 3.27 2.49 15.98
N ILE A 11 2.45 3.55 15.97
CA ILE A 11 1.80 4.04 14.75
C ILE A 11 2.82 4.40 13.66
N ALA A 12 4.00 4.90 14.03
CA ALA A 12 5.07 5.23 13.09
C ALA A 12 5.67 3.98 12.43
N GLU A 13 5.98 2.95 13.22
CA GLU A 13 6.54 1.69 12.73
C GLU A 13 5.51 0.90 11.92
N THR A 14 4.26 0.91 12.36
CA THR A 14 3.14 0.28 11.65
C THR A 14 2.96 0.93 10.28
N ARG A 15 3.02 2.28 10.20
CA ARG A 15 2.91 3.01 8.93
C ARG A 15 4.03 2.63 7.97
N LEU A 16 5.26 2.50 8.48
CA LEU A 16 6.42 2.16 7.66
C LEU A 16 6.35 0.73 7.10
N ARG A 17 5.85 -0.23 7.89
CA ARG A 17 5.89 -1.67 7.57
C ARG A 17 4.52 -2.27 7.25
N PHE A 18 3.51 -1.44 7.00
CA PHE A 18 2.11 -1.87 6.92
C PHE A 18 1.89 -3.04 5.96
N GLN A 19 2.42 -2.96 4.74
CA GLN A 19 2.27 -4.02 3.74
C GLN A 19 2.91 -5.35 4.18
N GLN A 20 4.05 -5.29 4.86
CA GLN A 20 4.73 -6.48 5.39
C GLN A 20 3.91 -7.09 6.53
N LEU A 21 3.39 -6.26 7.44
CA LEU A 21 2.58 -6.70 8.57
C LEU A 21 1.29 -7.38 8.12
N VAL A 22 0.59 -6.83 7.12
CA VAL A 22 -0.63 -7.43 6.57
C VAL A 22 -0.35 -8.80 5.94
N ARG A 23 0.73 -8.92 5.13
CA ARG A 23 1.13 -10.19 4.51
C ARG A 23 1.51 -11.24 5.56
N LEU A 24 2.29 -10.85 6.57
CA LEU A 24 2.71 -11.74 7.65
C LEU A 24 1.52 -12.19 8.49
N THR A 25 0.61 -11.30 8.81
CA THR A 25 -0.61 -11.59 9.58
C THR A 25 -1.43 -12.68 8.89
N GLY A 26 -1.63 -12.59 7.57
CA GLY A 26 -2.35 -13.61 6.80
C GLY A 26 -1.65 -14.97 6.75
N LEU A 27 -0.31 -14.99 6.76
CA LEU A 27 0.48 -16.23 6.68
C LEU A 27 0.69 -16.92 8.03
N THR A 28 0.82 -16.14 9.10
CA THR A 28 1.29 -16.64 10.41
C THR A 28 0.20 -16.66 11.48
N GLY A 29 -0.97 -16.08 11.20
CA GLY A 29 -2.02 -15.90 12.22
C GLY A 29 -1.62 -14.90 13.32
N GLN A 30 -0.56 -14.13 13.11
CA GLN A 30 -0.03 -13.19 14.10
C GLN A 30 -0.91 -11.95 14.20
N VAL A 31 -1.21 -11.51 15.43
CA VAL A 31 -1.96 -10.27 15.68
C VAL A 31 -0.99 -9.15 16.00
N THR A 32 -1.07 -8.06 15.23
CA THR A 32 -0.24 -6.88 15.46
C THR A 32 -1.09 -5.77 16.05
N VAL A 33 -0.80 -5.33 17.27
CA VAL A 33 -1.48 -4.22 17.93
C VAL A 33 -0.73 -2.94 17.66
N VAL A 34 -1.44 -1.95 17.12
CA VAL A 34 -0.92 -0.62 16.82
C VAL A 34 -1.15 0.26 18.04
N VAL A 35 -0.09 0.87 18.55
CA VAL A 35 -0.11 1.76 19.70
C VAL A 35 0.27 3.18 19.31
N ASP A 36 -0.34 4.17 19.96
CA ASP A 36 0.01 5.57 19.87
C ASP A 36 0.18 6.14 21.29
N GLY A 37 1.35 6.69 21.60
CA GLY A 37 1.70 7.12 22.95
C GLY A 37 1.52 6.04 24.02
N GLY A 38 1.76 4.77 23.69
CA GLY A 38 1.57 3.61 24.58
C GLY A 38 0.11 3.16 24.75
N ARG A 39 -0.85 3.79 24.07
CA ARG A 39 -2.25 3.38 24.07
C ARG A 39 -2.58 2.57 22.82
N PRO A 40 -3.21 1.39 22.94
CA PRO A 40 -3.63 0.62 21.77
C PRO A 40 -4.76 1.34 21.03
N ILE A 41 -4.58 1.56 19.73
CA ILE A 41 -5.53 2.30 18.88
C ILE A 41 -6.10 1.45 17.73
N ALA A 42 -5.39 0.41 17.29
CA ALA A 42 -5.85 -0.49 16.24
C ALA A 42 -5.19 -1.86 16.36
N ALA A 43 -5.71 -2.85 15.63
CA ALA A 43 -5.08 -4.15 15.48
C ALA A 43 -5.17 -4.63 14.02
N ILE A 44 -4.10 -5.27 13.55
CA ILE A 44 -4.05 -6.01 12.29
C ILE A 44 -4.23 -7.48 12.66
N VAL A 45 -5.32 -8.06 12.17
CA VAL A 45 -5.75 -9.44 12.47
C VAL A 45 -5.95 -10.24 11.18
N PRO A 46 -5.76 -11.57 11.22
CA PRO A 46 -6.09 -12.43 10.10
C PRO A 46 -7.57 -12.32 9.73
N ALA A 47 -7.90 -12.27 8.44
CA ALA A 47 -9.29 -12.14 8.00
C ALA A 47 -10.18 -13.29 8.48
N ALA A 48 -9.63 -14.51 8.57
CA ALA A 48 -10.32 -15.69 9.08
C ALA A 48 -10.83 -15.51 10.53
N ASP A 49 -10.10 -14.74 11.36
CA ASP A 49 -10.48 -14.48 12.76
C ASP A 49 -11.62 -13.46 12.89
N VAL A 50 -11.92 -12.71 11.81
CA VAL A 50 -13.03 -11.73 11.78
C VAL A 50 -14.30 -12.34 11.20
N LEU A 51 -14.16 -13.38 10.37
CA LEU A 51 -15.26 -14.07 9.69
C LEU A 51 -15.93 -15.15 10.55
N GLU A 52 -15.25 -15.65 11.58
CA GLU A 52 -15.85 -16.55 12.59
C GLU A 52 -16.73 -15.72 13.57
N PRO A 53 -18.02 -16.05 13.75
CA PRO A 53 -18.85 -15.39 14.72
C PRO A 53 -18.33 -15.66 16.13
N ALA A 54 -17.99 -14.60 16.88
CA ALA A 54 -17.57 -14.72 18.27
C ALA A 54 -18.66 -15.42 19.11
N PRO A 55 -18.31 -16.36 20.02
CA PRO A 55 -19.26 -16.88 20.98
C PRO A 55 -19.83 -15.70 21.81
N PRO A 56 -21.13 -15.73 22.15
CA PRO A 56 -21.78 -14.57 22.77
C PRO A 56 -21.08 -14.20 24.09
N PRO A 57 -20.63 -12.94 24.25
CA PRO A 57 -20.03 -12.51 25.50
C PRO A 57 -21.10 -12.49 26.60
N SER A 58 -20.72 -12.86 27.82
CA SER A 58 -21.54 -12.61 29.02
C SER A 58 -21.91 -11.12 29.08
N PRO A 59 -23.16 -10.76 29.42
CA PRO A 59 -23.67 -9.41 29.22
C PRO A 59 -22.87 -8.38 30.04
N PRO A 60 -22.18 -7.43 29.40
CA PRO A 60 -21.58 -6.28 30.07
C PRO A 60 -22.65 -5.22 30.40
N PRO A 61 -22.40 -4.32 31.37
CA PRO A 61 -23.29 -3.19 31.63
C PRO A 61 -23.44 -2.32 30.36
N PRO A 62 -24.62 -1.72 30.13
CA PRO A 62 -24.92 -1.01 28.88
C PRO A 62 -23.92 0.14 28.69
N PRO A 63 -23.15 0.16 27.57
CA PRO A 63 -22.28 1.27 27.27
C PRO A 63 -23.12 2.51 26.88
N PRO A 64 -22.61 3.73 27.14
CA PRO A 64 -23.28 4.94 26.66
C PRO A 64 -23.37 4.91 25.12
N PRO A 65 -24.45 5.45 24.52
CA PRO A 65 -24.63 5.48 23.08
C PRO A 65 -23.51 6.31 22.45
N ARG A 66 -22.53 5.63 21.85
CA ARG A 66 -21.49 6.25 21.03
C ARG A 66 -21.96 6.30 19.58
N PRO A 67 -21.76 7.41 18.85
CA PRO A 67 -22.08 7.50 17.42
C PRO A 67 -21.04 6.73 16.59
N ALA A 68 -21.15 5.40 16.61
CA ALA A 68 -20.27 4.50 15.84
C ALA A 68 -20.40 4.70 14.32
N ALA A 69 -21.58 5.13 13.85
CA ALA A 69 -21.86 5.37 12.43
C ALA A 69 -21.18 6.64 11.88
N GLU A 70 -21.06 7.71 12.67
CA GLU A 70 -20.36 8.93 12.25
C GLU A 70 -18.84 8.72 12.20
N SER A 71 -18.32 7.93 13.15
CA SER A 71 -16.89 7.60 13.22
C SER A 71 -16.43 6.73 12.04
N SER A 72 -17.25 5.78 11.59
CA SER A 72 -16.94 4.93 10.42
C SER A 72 -17.05 5.69 9.09
N ALA A 73 -18.04 6.58 8.95
CA ALA A 73 -18.21 7.43 7.76
C ALA A 73 -17.02 8.39 7.55
N GLY A 74 -16.49 8.97 8.63
CA GLY A 74 -15.30 9.82 8.57
C GLY A 74 -14.03 9.07 8.16
N TRP A 75 -13.90 7.80 8.58
CA TRP A 75 -12.76 6.95 8.24
C TRP A 75 -12.78 6.51 6.77
N LEU A 76 -13.95 6.12 6.23
CA LEU A 76 -14.10 5.78 4.81
C LEU A 76 -13.74 6.95 3.89
N ARG A 77 -14.17 8.18 4.23
CA ARG A 77 -13.80 9.38 3.46
C ARG A 77 -12.29 9.65 3.46
N ARG A 78 -11.60 9.39 4.58
CA ARG A 78 -10.14 9.54 4.66
C ARG A 78 -9.42 8.49 3.84
N ILE A 79 -9.89 7.25 3.81
CA ILE A 79 -9.31 6.19 2.96
C ILE A 79 -9.43 6.53 1.49
N GLU A 80 -10.60 6.97 1.03
CA GLU A 80 -10.77 7.31 -0.39
C GLU A 80 -9.90 8.51 -0.76
N LYS A 81 -9.76 9.49 0.14
CA LYS A 81 -8.83 10.62 -0.08
C LYS A 81 -7.38 10.16 -0.20
N VAL A 82 -6.91 9.28 0.70
CA VAL A 82 -5.55 8.71 0.62
C VAL A 82 -5.35 7.91 -0.66
N ARG A 83 -6.34 7.10 -1.05
CA ARG A 83 -6.31 6.34 -2.30
C ARG A 83 -6.17 7.28 -3.50
N GLU A 84 -6.92 8.37 -3.51
CA GLU A 84 -6.87 9.37 -4.58
C GLU A 84 -5.54 10.14 -4.61
N ASP A 85 -5.02 10.52 -3.45
CA ASP A 85 -3.71 11.18 -3.34
C ASP A 85 -2.58 10.25 -3.82
N VAL A 86 -2.63 8.95 -3.46
CA VAL A 86 -1.66 7.95 -3.92
C VAL A 86 -1.79 7.71 -5.43
N ARG A 87 -3.01 7.62 -5.98
CA ARG A 87 -3.24 7.52 -7.42
C ARG A 87 -2.62 8.70 -8.16
N ARG A 88 -2.89 9.93 -7.69
CA ARG A 88 -2.34 11.15 -8.29
C ARG A 88 -0.83 11.21 -8.20
N GLN A 89 -0.25 10.87 -7.04
CA GLN A 89 1.20 10.84 -6.87
C GLN A 89 1.86 9.78 -7.76
N HIS A 90 1.26 8.60 -7.90
CA HIS A 90 1.77 7.54 -8.75
C HIS A 90 1.70 7.94 -10.23
N ALA A 91 0.60 8.54 -10.67
CA ALA A 91 0.46 9.08 -12.02
C ALA A 91 1.50 10.16 -12.31
N GLY A 92 1.75 11.08 -11.37
CA GLY A 92 2.79 12.11 -11.49
C GLY A 92 4.19 11.51 -11.63
N ARG A 93 4.56 10.56 -10.78
CA ARG A 93 5.87 9.87 -10.86
C ARG A 93 6.06 9.08 -12.14
N ILE A 94 5.02 8.41 -12.62
CA ILE A 94 5.06 7.71 -13.92
C ILE A 94 5.29 8.74 -15.03
N HIS A 95 4.59 9.88 -14.98
CA HIS A 95 4.76 10.93 -15.98
C HIS A 95 6.18 11.50 -15.99
N GLU A 96 6.74 11.81 -14.82
CA GLU A 96 8.14 12.26 -14.67
C GLU A 96 9.14 11.23 -15.19
N LEU A 97 8.96 9.95 -14.86
CA LEU A 97 9.82 8.86 -15.34
C LEU A 97 9.73 8.72 -16.86
N SER A 98 8.52 8.77 -17.43
CA SER A 98 8.32 8.72 -18.87
C SER A 98 8.98 9.90 -19.58
N GLN A 99 8.89 11.11 -19.03
CA GLN A 99 9.59 12.28 -19.58
C GLN A 99 11.11 12.11 -19.52
N ALA A 100 11.65 11.60 -18.41
CA ALA A 100 13.08 11.35 -18.28
C ALA A 100 13.57 10.28 -19.28
N LEU A 101 12.77 9.25 -19.53
CA LEU A 101 13.07 8.22 -20.53
C LEU A 101 13.02 8.79 -21.96
N ASP A 102 12.04 9.62 -22.28
CA ASP A 102 11.95 10.30 -23.59
C ASP A 102 13.19 11.17 -23.84
N GLU A 103 13.61 11.94 -22.83
CA GLU A 103 14.80 12.79 -22.93
C GLU A 103 16.09 11.97 -23.08
N ALA A 104 16.21 10.85 -22.34
CA ALA A 104 17.33 9.94 -22.49
C ALA A 104 17.43 9.35 -23.91
N TRP A 105 16.29 8.96 -24.49
CA TRP A 105 16.24 8.50 -25.89
C TRP A 105 16.61 9.59 -26.88
N ARG A 106 16.16 10.83 -26.65
CA ARG A 106 16.52 11.98 -27.49
C ARG A 106 18.03 12.25 -27.48
N MET A 107 18.67 12.17 -26.32
CA MET A 107 20.12 12.28 -26.21
C MET A 107 20.85 11.13 -26.91
N LEU A 108 20.35 9.90 -26.77
CA LEU A 108 20.90 8.74 -27.48
C LEU A 108 20.80 8.90 -29.00
N ASP A 109 19.68 9.39 -29.52
CA ASP A 109 19.47 9.61 -30.96
C ASP A 109 20.37 10.73 -31.52
N GLN A 110 20.74 11.73 -30.71
CA GLN A 110 21.70 12.77 -31.11
C GLN A 110 23.13 12.22 -31.24
N LEU A 111 23.53 11.33 -30.33
CA LEU A 111 24.87 10.75 -30.31
C LEU A 111 25.03 9.61 -31.32
N HIS A 112 23.98 8.81 -31.49
CA HIS A 112 23.97 7.62 -32.35
C HIS A 112 22.72 7.63 -33.24
N PRO A 113 22.78 8.36 -34.38
CA PRO A 113 21.73 8.33 -35.38
C PRO A 113 21.42 6.88 -35.81
N PRO A 114 20.17 6.58 -36.22
CA PRO A 114 19.77 5.24 -36.60
C PRO A 114 20.68 4.67 -37.70
N GLY A 115 21.13 3.42 -37.54
CA GLY A 115 22.05 2.76 -38.46
C GLY A 115 23.55 3.03 -38.19
N THR A 116 23.89 3.87 -37.21
CA THR A 116 25.29 4.15 -36.85
C THR A 116 25.86 3.09 -35.90
N ASP A 117 25.03 2.55 -35.00
CA ASP A 117 25.43 1.53 -34.02
C ASP A 117 24.37 0.42 -33.89
N ARG A 118 24.78 -0.81 -34.23
CA ARG A 118 23.93 -2.01 -34.14
C ARG A 118 23.44 -2.32 -32.73
N HIS A 119 24.20 -2.01 -31.68
CA HIS A 119 23.77 -2.23 -30.30
C HIS A 119 22.65 -1.27 -29.92
N VAL A 120 22.78 0.01 -30.29
CA VAL A 120 21.74 1.03 -30.07
C VAL A 120 20.49 0.72 -30.90
N ASP A 121 20.65 0.26 -32.13
CA ASP A 121 19.54 -0.17 -32.98
C ASP A 121 18.78 -1.38 -32.41
N THR A 122 19.51 -2.34 -31.81
CA THR A 122 18.92 -3.49 -31.13
C THR A 122 18.11 -3.06 -29.90
N LEU A 123 18.64 -2.12 -29.10
CA LEU A 123 17.91 -1.54 -27.97
C LEU A 123 16.66 -0.77 -28.44
N ARG A 124 16.76 -0.03 -29.54
CA ARG A 124 15.63 0.70 -30.13
C ARG A 124 14.52 -0.25 -30.59
N ALA A 125 14.88 -1.40 -31.15
CA ALA A 125 13.92 -2.45 -31.52
C ALA A 125 13.28 -3.10 -30.29
N ALA A 126 14.07 -3.44 -29.26
CA ALA A 126 13.59 -4.09 -28.04
C ALA A 126 12.64 -3.20 -27.21
N HIS A 127 12.88 -1.88 -27.18
CA HIS A 127 12.05 -0.93 -26.46
C HIS A 127 11.00 -0.23 -27.34
N GLY A 128 10.80 -0.69 -28.57
CA GLY A 128 9.83 -0.11 -29.51
C GLY A 128 8.40 -0.08 -28.98
N ASP A 129 8.02 -1.06 -28.15
CA ASP A 129 6.68 -1.15 -27.57
C ASP A 129 6.41 -0.06 -26.52
N LEU A 130 7.43 0.30 -25.73
CA LEU A 130 7.36 1.40 -24.76
C LEU A 130 7.22 2.76 -25.46
N ARG A 131 7.74 2.87 -26.69
CA ARG A 131 7.58 4.07 -27.53
C ARG A 131 6.23 4.13 -28.23
N ARG A 132 5.60 2.97 -28.48
CA ARG A 132 4.31 2.86 -29.18
C ARG A 132 3.10 3.03 -28.28
N THR A 133 3.24 2.88 -26.96
CA THR A 133 2.13 2.96 -25.99
C THR A 133 1.71 4.40 -25.62
N ARG A 134 1.96 5.37 -26.52
CA ARG A 134 1.56 6.77 -26.34
C ARG A 134 0.22 7.05 -27.00
#